data_AF-A0A9E2CBI6-F1
#
_entry.id   AF-A0A9E2CBI6-F1
#
_cell.length_a   1.000
_cell.length_b   1.000
_cell.length_c   1.000
_cell.angle_alpha   90.00
_cell.angle_beta   90.00
_cell.angle_gamma   90.00
#
_symmetry.space_group_name_H-M   'P 1'
#
loop_
_entity.id
_entity.type
_entity.pdbx_description
1 polymer ?
#
loop_
_entity_poly.entity_id
_entity_poly.type
_entity_poly.pdbx_seq_one_letter_code
_entity_poly.pdbx_strand_id
1 'polypeptide(L)'
;MSENSTIDYELIKKAVKQALLEEGYALRDSEMELGERWTEGEMIIKPKNDSLAEKRIPLEAFFHKIIMIRDRLRVLEQKINAHSKLDNEEKIEMQQYITRIYGSLTTFNLLFKRKSGWFVGEKGGGGDR
;
A
#
# COMPACT_ATOMS: atom_id res chain seq x y z
N MET A 1 -44.68 9.44 14.78
CA MET A 1 -43.43 8.89 15.34
C MET A 1 -42.41 8.89 14.23
N SER A 2 -41.49 9.84 14.22
CA SER A 2 -40.40 9.87 13.23
C SER A 2 -39.29 8.96 13.74
N GLU A 3 -39.04 7.87 13.01
CA GLU A 3 -37.88 7.00 13.17
C GLU A 3 -36.62 7.86 13.05
N ASN A 4 -35.93 8.05 14.17
CA ASN A 4 -34.63 8.68 14.18
C ASN A 4 -33.66 7.64 13.62
N SER A 5 -33.39 7.69 12.32
CA SER A 5 -32.40 6.82 11.68
C SER A 5 -31.05 7.15 12.31
N THR A 6 -30.58 6.29 13.22
CA THR A 6 -29.22 6.38 13.74
C THR A 6 -28.28 6.26 12.55
N ILE A 7 -27.67 7.37 12.18
CA ILE A 7 -26.68 7.40 11.11
C ILE A 7 -25.52 6.53 11.57
N ASP A 8 -25.31 5.42 10.86
CA ASP A 8 -24.18 4.53 11.09
C ASP A 8 -22.90 5.23 10.62
N TYR A 9 -22.22 5.82 11.59
CA TYR A 9 -21.01 6.60 11.37
C TYR A 9 -19.87 5.74 10.79
N GLU A 10 -19.82 4.44 11.12
CA GLU A 10 -18.82 3.52 10.59
C GLU A 10 -19.09 3.21 9.12
N LEU A 11 -20.36 3.05 8.74
CA LEU A 11 -20.75 2.86 7.35
C LEU A 11 -20.39 4.07 6.49
N ILE A 12 -20.66 5.29 6.97
CA ILE A 12 -20.29 6.53 6.27
C ILE A 12 -18.77 6.63 6.09
N LYS A 13 -18.01 6.37 7.17
CA LYS A 13 -16.55 6.44 7.13
C LYS A 13 -15.96 5.44 6.14
N LYS A 14 -16.54 4.24 6.07
CA LYS A 14 -16.17 3.21 5.10
C LYS A 14 -16.50 3.62 3.67
N ALA A 15 -17.70 4.17 3.43
CA ALA A 15 -18.13 4.63 2.10
C ALA A 15 -17.26 5.79 1.58
N VAL A 16 -16.93 6.76 2.44
CA VAL A 16 -16.04 7.88 2.09
C VAL A 16 -14.62 7.39 1.83
N LYS A 17 -14.08 6.49 2.67
CA LYS A 17 -12.76 5.88 2.44
C LYS A 17 -12.71 5.11 1.14
N GLN A 18 -13.77 4.36 0.81
CA GLN A 18 -13.92 3.64 -0.44
C GLN A 18 -13.92 4.59 -1.66
N ALA A 19 -14.75 5.63 -1.65
CA ALA A 19 -14.86 6.59 -2.74
C ALA A 19 -13.54 7.35 -2.97
N LEU A 20 -12.86 7.77 -1.89
CA LEU A 20 -11.56 8.44 -2.00
C LEU A 20 -10.48 7.52 -2.56
N LEU A 21 -10.46 6.24 -2.17
CA LEU A 21 -9.53 5.26 -2.72
C LEU A 21 -9.80 4.96 -4.20
N GLU A 22 -11.08 4.91 -4.60
CA GLU A 22 -11.50 4.74 -5.99
C GLU A 22 -11.07 5.91 -6.86
N GLU A 23 -11.17 7.13 -6.34
CA GLU A 23 -10.70 8.37 -6.97
C GLU A 23 -9.18 8.63 -6.81
N GLY A 24 -8.45 7.70 -6.17
CA GLY A 24 -6.99 7.79 -6.01
C GLY A 24 -6.51 8.77 -4.94
N TYR A 25 -7.41 9.32 -4.12
CA TYR A 25 -7.06 10.09 -2.93
C TYR A 25 -6.68 9.14 -1.78
N ALA A 26 -5.38 9.07 -1.50
CA ALA A 26 -4.90 8.41 -0.28
C ALA A 26 -5.36 9.25 0.93
N LEU A 27 -6.36 8.76 1.66
CA LEU A 27 -6.58 9.21 3.03
C LEU A 27 -5.27 9.03 3.78
N ARG A 28 -4.71 10.12 4.32
CA ARG A 28 -3.49 10.09 5.14
C ARG A 28 -3.79 9.28 6.40
N ASP A 29 -3.70 7.96 6.30
CA ASP A 29 -3.50 7.13 7.46
C ASP A 29 -2.20 7.63 8.08
N SER A 30 -2.25 8.07 9.34
CA SER A 30 -1.05 8.57 10.02
C SER A 30 0.08 7.53 9.94
N GLU A 31 -0.28 6.24 9.92
CA GLU A 31 0.64 5.12 9.74
C GLU A 31 1.49 5.15 8.45
N MET A 32 1.08 5.93 7.45
CA MET A 32 1.74 6.09 6.15
C MET A 32 2.60 7.37 6.08
N GLU A 33 3.33 7.65 7.15
CA GLU A 33 4.27 8.77 7.22
C GLU A 33 5.66 8.37 6.67
N LEU A 34 6.27 9.27 5.90
CA LEU A 34 7.66 9.16 5.47
C LEU A 34 8.58 9.32 6.70
N GLY A 35 9.62 8.48 6.80
CA GLY A 35 10.61 8.56 7.85
C GLY A 35 11.36 9.90 7.79
N GLU A 36 11.58 10.52 8.95
CA GLU A 36 12.11 11.90 9.05
C GLU A 36 13.44 12.11 8.30
N ARG A 37 14.31 11.08 8.28
CA ARG A 37 15.59 11.10 7.54
C ARG A 37 15.46 11.23 6.01
N TRP A 38 14.26 11.06 5.46
CA TRP A 38 13.97 11.11 4.03
C TRP A 38 13.19 12.35 3.61
N THR A 39 12.82 13.21 4.56
CA THR A 39 12.10 14.46 4.32
C THR A 39 12.90 15.37 3.41
N GLU A 40 12.24 15.98 2.40
CA GLU A 40 12.84 16.84 1.38
C GLU A 40 13.95 16.16 0.55
N GLY A 41 14.07 14.83 0.64
CA GLY A 41 15.02 14.06 -0.13
C GLY A 41 14.57 13.79 -1.56
N GLU A 42 15.49 13.28 -2.38
CA GLU A 42 15.23 12.91 -3.77
C GLU A 42 15.75 11.50 -4.09
N MET A 43 14.98 10.76 -4.91
CA MET A 43 15.45 9.56 -5.60
C MET A 43 16.11 9.96 -6.91
N ILE A 44 17.35 9.53 -7.11
CA ILE A 44 18.11 9.77 -8.33
C ILE A 44 18.17 8.47 -9.13
N ILE A 45 17.60 8.48 -10.33
CA ILE A 45 17.77 7.40 -11.31
C ILE A 45 18.92 7.81 -12.21
N LYS A 46 20.09 7.22 -11.96
CA LYS A 46 21.30 7.48 -12.72
C LYS A 46 21.45 6.48 -13.88
N PRO A 47 21.52 6.95 -15.14
CA PRO A 47 21.84 6.08 -16.27
C PRO A 47 23.29 5.60 -16.19
N LYS A 48 23.58 4.41 -16.73
CA LYS A 48 24.97 3.91 -16.85
C LYS A 48 25.83 4.81 -17.74
N ASN A 49 25.22 5.46 -18.74
CA ASN A 49 25.90 6.40 -19.61
C ASN A 49 25.91 7.79 -18.95
N ASP A 50 27.08 8.25 -18.53
CA ASP A 50 27.26 9.55 -17.86
C ASP A 50 26.98 10.77 -18.78
N SER A 51 26.81 10.56 -20.10
CA SER A 51 26.39 11.63 -21.02
C SER A 51 24.88 11.90 -20.96
N LEU A 52 24.09 11.02 -20.33
CA LEU A 52 22.65 11.18 -20.18
C LEU A 52 22.32 11.82 -18.83
N ALA A 53 21.33 12.72 -18.82
CA ALA A 53 20.88 13.37 -17.61
C ALA A 53 20.24 12.38 -16.62
N GLU A 54 20.52 12.59 -15.34
CA GLU A 54 19.86 11.89 -14.25
C GLU A 54 18.39 12.30 -14.14
N LYS A 55 17.52 11.36 -13.76
CA LYS A 55 16.14 11.68 -13.40
C LYS A 55 16.02 11.79 -11.89
N ARG A 56 15.56 12.94 -11.42
CA ARG A 56 15.34 13.25 -10.00
C ARG A 56 13.85 13.22 -9.69
N ILE A 57 13.49 12.56 -8.60
CA ILE A 57 12.10 12.40 -8.15
C ILE A 57 12.05 12.70 -6.65
N PRO A 58 11.24 13.67 -6.18
CA PRO A 58 11.07 13.91 -4.74
C PRO A 58 10.65 12.63 -4.01
N LEU A 59 11.27 12.35 -2.86
CA LEU A 59 10.99 11.12 -2.11
C LEU A 59 9.54 11.06 -1.60
N GLU A 60 8.91 12.18 -1.30
CA GLU A 60 7.49 12.25 -0.94
C GLU A 60 6.61 11.77 -2.10
N ALA A 61 6.93 12.22 -3.33
CA ALA A 61 6.18 11.82 -4.53
C ALA A 61 6.40 10.34 -4.86
N PHE A 62 7.63 9.84 -4.67
CA PHE A 62 7.92 8.41 -4.82
C PHE A 62 7.20 7.57 -3.76
N PHE A 63 7.30 7.97 -2.49
CA PHE A 63 6.69 7.29 -1.36
C PHE A 63 5.16 7.26 -1.47
N HIS A 64 4.53 8.33 -1.93
CA HIS A 64 3.10 8.32 -2.23
C HIS A 64 2.71 7.26 -3.26
N LYS A 65 3.55 7.00 -4.28
CA LYS A 65 3.32 5.90 -5.22
C LYS A 65 3.43 4.52 -4.56
N ILE A 66 4.37 4.36 -3.63
CA ILE A 66 4.49 3.12 -2.83
C ILE A 66 3.23 2.89 -1.98
N ILE A 67 2.70 3.93 -1.34
CA ILE A 67 1.44 3.87 -0.59
C ILE A 67 0.28 3.47 -1.51
N MET A 68 0.15 4.08 -2.68
CA MET A 68 -0.90 3.73 -3.65
C MET A 68 -0.85 2.26 -4.09
N ILE A 69 0.35 1.68 -4.24
CA ILE A 69 0.51 0.26 -4.57
C ILE A 69 -0.03 -0.60 -3.42
N ARG A 70 0.34 -0.28 -2.16
CA ARG A 70 -0.17 -0.97 -0.97
C ARG A 70 -1.70 -0.95 -0.92
N ASP A 71 -2.30 0.21 -1.15
CA ASP A 71 -3.75 0.36 -1.09
C ASP A 71 -4.47 -0.44 -2.18
N ARG A 72 -3.92 -0.46 -3.39
CA ARG A 72 -4.46 -1.27 -4.50
C ARG A 72 -4.38 -2.76 -4.20
N LEU A 73 -3.27 -3.24 -3.64
CA LEU A 73 -3.12 -4.64 -3.23
C LEU A 73 -4.10 -5.02 -2.13
N ARG A 74 -4.30 -4.17 -1.13
CA ARG A 74 -5.31 -4.38 -0.08
C ARG A 74 -6.72 -4.46 -0.65
N VAL A 75 -7.08 -3.59 -1.59
CA VAL A 75 -8.39 -3.63 -2.26
C VAL A 75 -8.55 -4.90 -3.11
N LEU A 76 -7.49 -5.31 -3.82
CA LEU A 76 -7.50 -6.54 -4.61
C LEU A 76 -7.74 -7.78 -3.72
N GLU A 77 -7.03 -7.87 -2.59
CA GLU A 77 -7.21 -8.96 -1.61
C GLU A 77 -8.65 -9.02 -1.09
N GLN A 78 -9.23 -7.86 -0.73
CA GLN A 78 -10.63 -7.77 -0.30
C GLN A 78 -11.60 -8.25 -1.38
N LYS A 79 -11.36 -7.89 -2.65
CA LYS A 79 -12.17 -8.34 -3.79
C LYS A 79 -12.10 -9.84 -4.00
N ILE A 80 -10.92 -10.44 -3.88
CA ILE A 80 -10.73 -11.91 -3.98
C ILE A 80 -11.50 -12.61 -2.86
N ASN A 81 -11.38 -12.12 -1.62
CA ASN A 81 -12.08 -12.70 -0.47
C ASN A 81 -13.60 -12.70 -0.65
N ALA A 82 -14.14 -11.59 -1.15
CA ALA A 82 -15.56 -11.40 -1.40
C ALA A 82 -16.07 -12.01 -2.72
N HIS A 83 -15.19 -12.58 -3.56
CA HIS A 83 -15.59 -13.09 -4.87
C HIS A 83 -16.47 -14.34 -4.72
N SER A 84 -17.67 -14.31 -5.29
CA SER A 84 -18.69 -15.36 -5.12
C SER A 84 -18.48 -16.61 -5.97
N LYS A 85 -17.68 -16.50 -7.05
CA LYS A 85 -17.44 -17.60 -8.00
C LYS A 85 -16.10 -18.31 -7.82
N LEU A 86 -15.20 -17.76 -7.00
CA LEU A 86 -13.93 -18.42 -6.72
C LEU A 86 -14.16 -19.42 -5.59
N ASP A 87 -13.64 -20.63 -5.75
CA ASP A 87 -13.61 -21.59 -4.67
C ASP A 87 -12.53 -21.24 -3.62
N ASN A 88 -12.47 -22.02 -2.55
CA ASN A 88 -11.53 -21.76 -1.47
C ASN A 88 -10.06 -21.97 -1.88
N GLU A 89 -9.78 -22.93 -2.76
CA GLU A 89 -8.42 -23.27 -3.19
C GLU A 89 -7.86 -22.16 -4.09
N GLU A 90 -8.66 -21.71 -5.05
CA GLU A 90 -8.32 -20.58 -5.93
C GLU A 90 -8.08 -19.29 -5.12
N LYS A 91 -8.92 -19.01 -4.10
CA LYS A 91 -8.74 -17.86 -3.21
C LYS A 91 -7.42 -17.92 -2.47
N ILE A 92 -7.08 -19.09 -1.91
CA ILE A 92 -5.82 -19.29 -1.18
C ILE A 92 -4.63 -19.09 -2.11
N GLU A 93 -4.66 -19.64 -3.32
CA GLU A 93 -3.58 -19.48 -4.30
C GLU A 93 -3.32 -17.99 -4.63
N MET A 94 -4.39 -17.24 -4.89
CA MET A 94 -4.29 -15.80 -5.18
C MET A 94 -3.80 -15.00 -3.98
N GLN A 95 -4.29 -15.30 -2.77
CA GLN A 95 -3.81 -14.67 -1.53
C GLN A 95 -2.32 -14.94 -1.29
N GLN A 96 -1.84 -16.16 -1.56
CA GLN A 96 -0.42 -16.50 -1.48
C GLN A 96 0.40 -15.72 -2.51
N TYR A 97 -0.12 -15.52 -3.73
CA TYR A 97 0.54 -14.69 -4.72
C TYR A 97 0.64 -13.23 -4.28
N ILE A 98 -0.44 -12.66 -3.74
CA ILE A 98 -0.46 -11.32 -3.15
C ILE A 98 0.56 -11.21 -2.00
N THR A 99 0.63 -12.22 -1.13
CA THR A 99 1.61 -12.29 -0.03
C THR A 99 3.05 -12.26 -0.56
N ARG A 100 3.35 -12.95 -1.66
CA ARG A 100 4.66 -12.88 -2.34
C ARG A 100 4.93 -11.49 -2.94
N ILE A 101 3.91 -10.83 -3.49
CA ILE A 101 4.03 -9.42 -3.94
C ILE A 101 4.40 -8.52 -2.76
N TYR A 102 3.71 -8.63 -1.62
CA TYR A 102 4.06 -7.89 -0.40
C TYR A 102 5.53 -8.14 0.01
N GLY A 103 6.00 -9.39 -0.08
CA GLY A 103 7.40 -9.76 0.15
C GLY A 103 8.39 -8.99 -0.74
N SER A 104 8.09 -8.87 -2.04
CA SER A 104 8.95 -8.14 -3.00
C SER A 104 9.05 -6.63 -2.72
N LEU A 105 8.07 -6.06 -2.01
CA LEU A 105 8.01 -4.64 -1.69
C LEU A 105 8.69 -4.30 -0.35
N THR A 106 9.14 -5.30 0.41
CA THR A 106 9.76 -5.11 1.74
C THR A 106 11.00 -4.22 1.73
N THR A 107 11.72 -4.12 0.60
CA THR A 107 12.84 -3.18 0.43
C THR A 107 12.41 -1.72 0.72
N PHE A 108 11.18 -1.35 0.39
CA PHE A 108 10.68 0.01 0.62
C PHE A 108 10.29 0.28 2.07
N ASN A 109 10.32 -0.71 2.96
CA ASN A 109 10.03 -0.53 4.39
C ASN A 109 10.95 0.52 5.05
N LEU A 110 12.15 0.72 4.50
CA LEU A 110 13.11 1.73 4.96
C LEU A 110 12.58 3.16 4.90
N LEU A 111 11.57 3.42 4.05
CA LEU A 111 10.96 4.74 3.84
C LEU A 111 9.88 5.05 4.89
N PHE A 112 9.29 4.05 5.54
CA PHE A 112 8.20 4.27 6.48
C PHE A 112 8.71 4.74 7.84
N LYS A 113 8.03 5.72 8.43
CA LYS A 113 8.29 6.18 9.80
C LYS A 113 7.90 5.12 10.84
N ARG A 114 6.83 4.37 10.59
CA ARG A 114 6.27 3.38 11.54
C ARG A 114 6.21 1.99 10.94
N LYS A 115 6.40 0.97 11.78
CA LYS A 115 6.32 -0.44 11.38
C LYS A 115 4.92 -0.89 10.96
N SER A 116 3.84 -0.24 11.43
CA SER A 116 2.48 -0.50 10.91
C SER A 116 2.31 -0.11 9.43
N GLY A 117 3.21 0.74 8.94
CA GLY A 117 3.37 1.08 7.53
C GLY A 117 3.96 -0.04 6.67
N TRP A 118 4.62 -1.04 7.25
CA TRP A 118 5.48 -1.95 6.51
C TRP A 118 4.71 -2.94 5.64
N PHE A 119 5.29 -3.25 4.48
CA PHE A 119 4.95 -4.44 3.72
C PHE A 119 5.43 -5.67 4.49
N VAL A 120 4.55 -6.67 4.62
CA VAL A 120 4.84 -7.95 5.28
C VAL A 120 4.47 -9.06 4.29
N GLY A 121 5.47 -9.77 3.79
CA GLY A 121 5.27 -10.95 2.96
C GLY A 121 5.46 -12.25 3.74
N GLU A 122 5.53 -13.35 3.00
CA GLU A 122 5.95 -14.63 3.55
C GLU A 122 7.35 -14.48 4.15
N LYS A 123 7.52 -14.86 5.42
CA LYS A 123 8.86 -14.94 6.01
C LYS A 123 9.63 -15.99 5.21
N GLY A 124 10.56 -15.53 4.38
CA GLY A 124 11.52 -16.44 3.75
C GLY A 124 12.19 -17.26 4.84
N GLY A 125 12.07 -18.58 4.76
CA GLY A 125 12.89 -19.48 5.57
C GLY A 125 14.35 -19.24 5.21
N GLY A 126 15.06 -18.47 6.02
CA GLY A 126 16.47 -18.12 5.83
C GLY A 126 16.69 -16.67 6.25
N GLY A 127 17.48 -16.34 7.26
CA GLY A 127 18.55 -17.07 7.89
C GLY A 127 19.54 -15.99 8.26
N ASP A 128 19.90 -15.94 9.53
CA ASP A 128 20.93 -15.08 10.10
C ASP A 128 22.12 -14.91 9.14
N ARG A 129 22.24 -13.73 8.51
CA ARG A 129 23.42 -13.21 7.79
C ARG A 129 23.38 -11.69 7.74
#